data_AF-A0A7S3LGJ9-F1
#
_entry.id   AF-A0A7S3LGJ9-F1
#
_cell.length_a   1.000
_cell.length_b   1.000
_cell.length_c   1.000
_cell.angle_alpha   90.00
_cell.angle_beta   90.00
_cell.angle_gamma   90.00
#
_symmetry.space_group_name_H-M   'P 1'
#
loop_
_entity.id
_entity.type
_entity.pdbx_description
1 polymer ?
#
loop_
_entity_poly.entity_id
_entity_poly.type
_entity_poly.pdbx_seq_one_letter_code
_entity_poly.pdbx_strand_id
1 'polypeptide(L)'
;MCGRLLLRVWRLALPTTLLFLSVSGEDYQNVYGNALQSCSQDGMALTGYTRTGYCVDQNDDAGSHHICIDLSSTSGGNFCSVTGQSDWCSSENMPCHENPSASDCSIQQWCVCQWAFASYLDNAGGCDQIQDIVCEAINVKALQSYYQQKSTAKYQTALDCIVERCGLENASSSLYAAKGQPGKLSSVGLSLFFWAALVGAGVTISAVVFSRLRRVNAKLEDGFVKMQN
;
A
#
# COMPACT_ATOMS: atom_id res chain seq x y z
N MET A 1 28.48 -28.16 -61.63
CA MET A 1 29.03 -27.32 -60.53
C MET A 1 27.95 -26.34 -60.09
N CYS A 2 27.40 -26.47 -58.88
CA CYS A 2 27.08 -25.37 -57.97
C CYS A 2 26.38 -25.96 -56.73
N GLY A 3 27.12 -26.14 -55.64
CA GLY A 3 26.58 -26.62 -54.36
C GLY A 3 25.83 -25.52 -53.62
N ARG A 4 24.75 -25.88 -52.93
CA ARG A 4 24.10 -25.00 -51.94
C ARG A 4 24.24 -25.60 -50.55
N LEU A 5 25.11 -24.95 -49.78
CA LEU A 5 25.35 -25.15 -48.36
C LEU A 5 24.09 -24.69 -47.59
N LEU A 6 23.41 -25.60 -46.90
CA LEU A 6 22.32 -25.26 -45.99
C LEU A 6 22.91 -24.98 -44.60
N LEU A 7 23.04 -23.70 -44.26
CA LEU A 7 23.38 -23.23 -42.91
C LEU A 7 22.18 -23.43 -41.98
N ARG A 8 22.30 -24.34 -41.01
CA ARG A 8 21.36 -24.50 -39.90
C ARG A 8 21.57 -23.38 -38.89
N VAL A 9 20.67 -22.40 -38.86
CA VAL A 9 20.62 -21.37 -37.81
C VAL A 9 19.96 -21.97 -36.58
N TRP A 10 20.76 -22.27 -35.55
CA TRP A 10 20.26 -22.61 -34.21
C TRP A 10 19.78 -21.33 -33.53
N ARG A 11 18.47 -21.17 -33.37
CA ARG A 11 17.88 -20.12 -32.53
C ARG A 11 17.91 -20.58 -31.07
N LEU A 12 18.79 -19.99 -30.27
CA LEU A 12 18.75 -20.07 -28.81
C LEU A 12 17.52 -19.28 -28.33
N ALA A 13 16.50 -19.97 -27.82
CA ALA A 13 15.37 -19.36 -27.15
C ALA A 13 15.80 -18.99 -25.72
N LEU A 14 15.92 -17.68 -25.44
CA LEU A 14 16.13 -17.17 -24.09
C LEU A 14 14.77 -17.15 -23.35
N PRO A 15 14.65 -17.74 -22.15
CA PRO A 15 13.42 -17.69 -21.37
C PRO A 15 13.26 -16.29 -20.77
N THR A 16 12.28 -15.53 -21.26
CA THR A 16 11.81 -14.29 -20.64
C THR A 16 11.06 -14.63 -19.36
N THR A 17 11.76 -14.63 -18.22
CA THR A 17 11.13 -14.68 -16.89
C THR A 17 10.36 -13.39 -16.65
N LEU A 18 9.03 -13.48 -16.73
CA LEU A 18 8.09 -12.41 -16.38
C LEU A 18 8.03 -12.29 -14.85
N LEU A 19 8.68 -11.27 -14.29
CA LEU A 19 8.59 -10.95 -12.87
C LEU A 19 7.24 -10.26 -12.62
N PHE A 20 6.27 -10.96 -12.03
CA PHE A 20 5.02 -10.36 -11.58
C PHE A 20 5.27 -9.55 -10.30
N LEU A 21 5.36 -8.23 -10.44
CA LEU A 21 5.32 -7.29 -9.31
C LEU A 21 3.91 -7.29 -8.73
N SER A 22 3.75 -7.80 -7.51
CA SER A 22 2.50 -7.69 -6.75
C SER A 22 2.41 -6.28 -6.16
N VAL A 23 1.59 -5.41 -6.76
CA VAL A 23 1.23 -4.12 -6.14
C VAL A 23 0.30 -4.42 -4.96
N SER A 24 0.75 -4.14 -3.74
CA SER A 24 -0.06 -4.19 -2.52
C SER A 24 -0.89 -2.91 -2.42
N GLY A 25 -2.13 -2.93 -2.93
CA GLY A 25 -3.07 -1.80 -2.86
C GLY A 25 -4.01 -1.89 -1.65
N GLU A 26 -3.48 -1.69 -0.45
CA GLU A 26 -4.29 -1.70 0.79
C GLU A 26 -5.32 -0.57 0.81
N ASP A 27 -5.08 0.52 0.09
CA ASP A 27 -6.00 1.67 -0.08
C ASP A 27 -7.34 1.26 -0.70
N TYR A 28 -7.40 0.08 -1.32
CA TYR A 28 -8.58 -0.49 -1.98
C TYR A 28 -8.95 -1.86 -1.40
N GLN A 29 -8.60 -2.13 -0.13
CA GLN A 29 -9.03 -3.33 0.58
C GLN A 29 -10.01 -3.01 1.69
N ASN A 30 -11.04 -3.86 1.85
CA ASN A 30 -11.96 -3.77 2.97
C ASN A 30 -11.42 -4.49 4.22
N VAL A 31 -12.15 -4.40 5.34
CA VAL A 31 -11.76 -5.01 6.63
C VAL A 31 -11.59 -6.53 6.59
N TYR A 32 -12.12 -7.21 5.57
CA TYR A 32 -11.94 -8.65 5.34
C TYR A 32 -10.68 -8.98 4.53
N GLY A 33 -9.94 -7.97 4.05
CA GLY A 33 -8.81 -8.12 3.13
C GLY A 33 -9.22 -8.33 1.67
N ASN A 34 -10.52 -8.27 1.36
CA ASN A 34 -11.05 -8.35 -0.01
C ASN A 34 -11.03 -6.97 -0.69
N ALA A 35 -11.38 -6.91 -1.97
CA ALA A 35 -11.52 -5.64 -2.68
C ALA A 35 -12.59 -4.75 -2.01
N LEU A 36 -12.25 -3.47 -1.81
CA LEU A 36 -13.13 -2.46 -1.22
C LEU A 36 -14.39 -2.30 -2.06
N GLN A 37 -15.57 -2.45 -1.44
CA GLN A 37 -16.85 -2.23 -2.10
C GLN A 37 -17.27 -0.76 -2.00
N SER A 38 -18.17 -0.36 -2.89
CA SER A 38 -18.76 0.99 -2.84
C SER A 38 -19.60 1.15 -1.58
N CYS A 39 -19.48 2.31 -0.94
CA CYS A 39 -20.29 2.71 0.21
C CYS A 39 -21.61 3.35 -0.21
N SER A 40 -21.72 3.91 -1.41
CA SER A 40 -23.03 4.32 -1.94
C SER A 40 -23.37 3.59 -3.24
N GLN A 41 -24.65 3.49 -3.55
CA GLN A 41 -25.19 2.74 -4.70
C GLN A 41 -26.14 3.62 -5.51
N ASP A 42 -26.59 3.14 -6.66
CA ASP A 42 -27.60 3.81 -7.49
C ASP A 42 -28.82 4.24 -6.66
N GLY A 43 -29.24 5.51 -6.83
CA GLY A 43 -30.32 6.11 -6.06
C GLY A 43 -29.91 6.63 -4.67
N MET A 44 -28.64 6.50 -4.28
CA MET A 44 -28.07 7.10 -3.07
C MET A 44 -27.20 8.31 -3.42
N ALA A 45 -27.02 9.19 -2.44
CA ALA A 45 -26.04 10.26 -2.52
C ALA A 45 -24.61 9.72 -2.75
N LEU A 46 -23.85 10.37 -3.63
CA LEU A 46 -22.46 10.07 -3.92
C LEU A 46 -21.57 10.44 -2.71
N THR A 47 -20.92 9.43 -2.13
CA THR A 47 -20.09 9.58 -0.94
C THR A 47 -18.58 9.45 -1.24
N GLY A 48 -17.77 9.41 -0.18
CA GLY A 48 -16.31 9.28 -0.24
C GLY A 48 -15.61 10.62 -0.42
N TYR A 49 -14.42 10.76 0.17
CA TYR A 49 -13.61 11.99 0.06
C TYR A 49 -13.34 12.38 -1.39
N THR A 50 -12.99 11.39 -2.22
CA THR A 50 -12.74 11.55 -3.67
C THR A 50 -14.00 11.63 -4.51
N ARG A 51 -15.19 11.55 -3.89
CA ARG A 51 -16.50 11.52 -4.56
C ARG A 51 -16.58 10.43 -5.64
N THR A 52 -16.11 9.24 -5.28
CA THR A 52 -16.16 8.03 -6.12
C THR A 52 -17.13 6.99 -5.60
N GLY A 53 -17.76 7.24 -4.44
CA GLY A 53 -18.59 6.26 -3.73
C GLY A 53 -17.81 5.35 -2.79
N TYR A 54 -16.47 5.35 -2.81
CA TYR A 54 -15.63 4.49 -1.98
C TYR A 54 -14.98 5.24 -0.81
N CYS A 55 -14.85 4.56 0.33
CA CYS A 55 -14.16 5.07 1.52
C CYS A 55 -12.65 4.81 1.46
N VAL A 56 -11.99 5.29 0.41
CA VAL A 56 -10.55 5.07 0.16
C VAL A 56 -9.66 5.84 1.15
N ASP A 57 -8.48 5.30 1.43
CA ASP A 57 -7.38 6.01 2.10
C ASP A 57 -6.54 6.75 1.03
N GLN A 58 -6.30 8.05 1.21
CA GLN A 58 -5.36 8.81 0.38
C GLN A 58 -4.43 9.66 1.24
N ASN A 59 -3.18 9.77 0.79
CA ASN A 59 -1.98 10.17 1.54
C ASN A 59 -1.97 11.65 2.01
N ASP A 60 -3.02 12.42 1.72
CA ASP A 60 -3.22 13.82 2.11
C ASP A 60 -4.31 14.03 3.17
N ASP A 61 -4.97 12.96 3.62
CA ASP A 61 -6.07 13.04 4.56
C ASP A 61 -5.58 12.86 6.01
N ALA A 62 -5.28 13.98 6.68
CA ALA A 62 -5.12 14.00 8.14
C ALA A 62 -6.39 13.53 8.90
N GLY A 63 -7.46 13.18 8.18
CA GLY A 63 -8.73 12.64 8.67
C GLY A 63 -9.31 11.49 7.83
N SER A 64 -8.52 10.53 7.39
CA SER A 64 -8.91 9.16 6.98
C SER A 64 -10.43 8.84 6.91
N HIS A 65 -11.11 9.15 5.79
CA HIS A 65 -12.54 8.87 5.53
C HIS A 65 -12.82 7.39 5.24
N HIS A 66 -12.46 6.51 6.18
CA HIS A 66 -12.37 5.07 5.94
C HIS A 66 -13.61 4.26 6.29
N ILE A 67 -14.58 4.84 7.01
CA ILE A 67 -15.67 4.08 7.62
C ILE A 67 -16.98 4.41 6.90
N CYS A 68 -17.59 3.39 6.30
CA CYS A 68 -18.94 3.48 5.75
C CYS A 68 -19.98 3.22 6.85
N ILE A 69 -20.80 4.23 7.16
CA ILE A 69 -21.94 4.10 8.08
C ILE A 69 -23.25 4.09 7.29
N ASP A 70 -24.22 3.33 7.76
CA ASP A 70 -25.59 3.30 7.22
C ASP A 70 -26.48 4.27 8.00
N LEU A 71 -26.56 5.50 7.49
CA LEU A 71 -27.40 6.56 8.05
C LEU A 71 -28.90 6.32 7.85
N SER A 72 -29.28 5.38 6.98
CA SER A 72 -30.67 4.97 6.80
C SER A 72 -31.13 3.95 7.85
N SER A 73 -30.20 3.29 8.54
CA SER A 73 -30.53 2.33 9.58
C SER A 73 -31.22 3.00 10.79
N THR A 74 -32.19 2.27 11.35
CA THR A 74 -32.97 2.68 12.52
C THR A 74 -32.36 2.19 13.85
N SER A 75 -31.19 1.55 13.82
CA SER A 75 -30.46 1.16 15.04
C SER A 75 -29.72 2.35 15.63
N GLY A 76 -29.71 2.49 16.96
CA GLY A 76 -28.95 3.53 17.65
C GLY A 76 -29.40 4.98 17.40
N GLY A 77 -28.60 5.94 17.86
CA GLY A 77 -28.84 7.38 17.69
C GLY A 77 -28.25 7.91 16.38
N ASN A 78 -28.95 8.80 15.68
CA ASN A 78 -28.48 9.37 14.42
C ASN A 78 -27.10 10.05 14.54
N PHE A 79 -26.18 9.78 13.59
CA PHE A 79 -24.82 10.33 13.59
C PHE A 79 -24.75 11.85 13.77
N CYS A 80 -25.50 12.62 12.98
CA CYS A 80 -25.49 14.08 13.04
C CYS A 80 -25.97 14.59 14.40
N SER A 81 -27.04 13.99 14.92
CA SER A 81 -27.59 14.34 16.23
C SER A 81 -26.62 14.04 17.38
N VAL A 82 -26.06 12.84 17.43
CA VAL A 82 -25.15 12.40 18.51
C VAL A 82 -23.82 13.17 18.48
N THR A 83 -23.34 13.54 17.30
CA THR A 83 -22.11 14.35 17.16
C THR A 83 -22.36 15.86 17.31
N GLY A 84 -23.62 16.30 17.44
CA GLY A 84 -23.98 17.71 17.58
C GLY A 84 -23.76 18.55 16.32
N GLN A 85 -23.72 17.91 15.15
CA GLN A 85 -23.55 18.57 13.87
C GLN A 85 -24.90 19.06 13.33
N SER A 86 -24.87 19.98 12.36
CA SER A 86 -26.08 20.31 11.58
C SER A 86 -26.61 19.05 10.89
N ASP A 87 -27.93 18.92 10.75
CA ASP A 87 -28.56 17.74 10.16
C ASP A 87 -28.39 17.68 8.63
N TRP A 88 -27.17 17.44 8.19
CA TRP A 88 -26.88 17.10 6.80
C TRP A 88 -27.25 15.65 6.50
N CYS A 89 -27.33 14.79 7.53
CA CYS A 89 -27.66 13.36 7.40
C CYS A 89 -29.01 13.13 6.71
N SER A 90 -29.98 14.03 6.92
CA SER A 90 -31.31 13.97 6.31
C SER A 90 -31.42 14.67 4.95
N SER A 91 -30.30 15.03 4.30
CA SER A 91 -30.34 15.73 3.00
C SER A 91 -30.85 14.81 1.89
N GLU A 92 -31.82 15.32 1.12
CA GLU A 92 -32.41 14.66 -0.06
C GLU A 92 -31.93 15.25 -1.40
N ASN A 93 -31.11 16.31 -1.36
CA ASN A 93 -30.68 17.03 -2.56
C ASN A 93 -29.17 16.94 -2.76
N MET A 94 -28.62 15.72 -2.68
CA MET A 94 -27.19 15.48 -2.88
C MET A 94 -26.92 14.93 -4.27
N PRO A 95 -25.69 15.13 -4.80
CA PRO A 95 -25.28 14.50 -6.05
C PRO A 95 -25.51 13.00 -6.02
N CYS A 96 -26.09 12.44 -7.07
CA CYS A 96 -26.38 11.01 -7.15
C CYS A 96 -25.13 10.19 -7.45
N HIS A 97 -25.06 8.97 -6.90
CA HIS A 97 -23.94 8.05 -7.11
C HIS A 97 -23.72 7.73 -8.59
N GLU A 98 -24.79 7.35 -9.28
CA GLU A 98 -24.82 6.95 -10.68
C GLU A 98 -24.69 8.13 -11.65
N ASN A 99 -25.04 9.34 -11.19
CA ASN A 99 -25.00 10.55 -11.98
C ASN A 99 -24.68 11.77 -11.08
N PRO A 100 -23.40 12.13 -10.94
CA PRO A 100 -22.99 13.26 -10.10
C PRO A 100 -23.51 14.63 -10.59
N SER A 101 -24.08 14.70 -11.81
CA SER A 101 -24.72 15.92 -12.33
C SER A 101 -26.20 16.05 -11.92
N ALA A 102 -26.83 14.96 -11.47
CA ALA A 102 -28.12 15.01 -10.79
C ALA A 102 -27.92 15.38 -9.31
N SER A 103 -28.92 15.93 -8.62
CA SER A 103 -28.79 16.41 -7.23
C SER A 103 -30.09 16.24 -6.45
N ASP A 104 -30.68 15.06 -6.57
CA ASP A 104 -31.98 14.64 -6.04
C ASP A 104 -31.90 13.30 -5.30
N CYS A 105 -30.69 12.89 -4.90
CA CYS A 105 -30.47 11.67 -4.14
C CYS A 105 -30.33 11.93 -2.65
N SER A 106 -30.93 11.05 -1.85
CA SER A 106 -30.85 11.09 -0.39
C SER A 106 -29.58 10.43 0.15
N ILE A 107 -29.10 10.94 1.29
CA ILE A 107 -28.03 10.29 2.02
C ILE A 107 -28.58 9.07 2.73
N GLN A 108 -28.06 7.90 2.37
CA GLN A 108 -28.40 6.63 3.01
C GLN A 108 -27.15 6.01 3.65
N GLN A 109 -26.05 5.94 2.91
CA GLN A 109 -24.76 5.47 3.41
C GLN A 109 -23.70 6.54 3.15
N TRP A 110 -22.77 6.71 4.09
CA TRP A 110 -21.77 7.76 3.99
C TRP A 110 -20.41 7.38 4.58
N CYS A 111 -19.33 7.77 3.87
CA CYS A 111 -17.97 7.64 4.38
C CYS A 111 -17.67 8.76 5.39
N VAL A 112 -17.37 8.37 6.63
CA VAL A 112 -16.96 9.29 7.71
C VAL A 112 -15.51 9.07 8.12
N CYS A 113 -14.90 10.13 8.66
CA CYS A 113 -13.55 10.09 9.18
C CYS A 113 -13.42 9.13 10.38
N GLN A 114 -12.26 8.51 10.55
CA GLN A 114 -11.98 7.65 11.70
C GLN A 114 -12.15 8.34 13.06
N TRP A 115 -11.76 9.61 13.16
CA TRP A 115 -11.90 10.35 14.41
C TRP A 115 -13.37 10.69 14.68
N ALA A 116 -14.15 10.96 13.63
CA ALA A 116 -15.57 11.28 13.72
C ALA A 116 -16.37 10.05 14.15
N PHE A 117 -16.07 8.87 13.58
CA PHE A 117 -16.66 7.61 13.99
C PHE A 117 -16.34 7.26 15.45
N ALA A 118 -15.08 7.42 15.88
CA ALA A 118 -14.70 7.19 17.27
C ALA A 118 -15.41 8.14 18.25
N SER A 119 -15.56 9.42 17.89
CA SER A 119 -16.31 10.39 18.69
C SER A 119 -17.82 10.11 18.69
N TYR A 120 -18.37 9.62 17.59
CA TYR A 120 -19.77 9.21 17.51
C TYR A 120 -20.07 8.09 18.50
N LEU A 121 -19.23 7.05 18.55
CA LEU A 121 -19.32 5.97 19.52
C LEU A 121 -19.22 6.45 20.97
N ASP A 122 -18.24 7.31 21.26
CA ASP A 122 -17.98 7.87 22.59
C ASP A 122 -19.20 8.68 23.09
N ASN A 123 -19.75 9.54 22.22
CA ASN A 123 -20.93 10.34 22.52
C ASN A 123 -22.22 9.50 22.62
N ALA A 124 -22.35 8.43 21.82
CA ALA A 124 -23.51 7.54 21.85
C ALA A 124 -23.54 6.65 23.10
N GLY A 125 -22.39 6.44 23.73
CA GLY A 125 -22.25 5.53 24.88
C GLY A 125 -21.92 4.09 24.49
N GLY A 126 -21.38 3.84 23.29
CA GLY A 126 -20.86 2.54 22.87
C GLY A 126 -21.40 2.04 21.53
N CYS A 127 -20.91 0.86 21.12
CA CYS A 127 -21.17 0.27 19.80
C CYS A 127 -22.66 -0.04 19.56
N ASP A 128 -23.41 -0.47 20.57
CA ASP A 128 -24.83 -0.80 20.41
C ASP A 128 -25.75 0.43 20.28
N GLN A 129 -25.20 1.63 20.49
CA GLN A 129 -25.95 2.89 20.50
C GLN A 129 -25.81 3.67 19.19
N ILE A 130 -25.14 3.11 18.19
CA ILE A 130 -24.93 3.74 16.89
C ILE A 130 -25.64 2.99 15.75
N GLN A 131 -25.89 3.71 14.66
CA GLN A 131 -26.40 3.17 13.40
C GLN A 131 -25.46 2.11 12.82
N ASP A 132 -25.99 1.28 11.93
CA ASP A 132 -25.25 0.17 11.32
C ASP A 132 -24.02 0.63 10.52
N ILE A 133 -23.10 -0.30 10.30
CA ILE A 133 -21.88 -0.06 9.51
C ILE A 133 -21.84 -1.06 8.36
N VAL A 134 -21.21 -0.67 7.24
CA VAL A 134 -21.17 -1.49 6.02
C VAL A 134 -19.78 -2.07 5.86
N CYS A 135 -19.55 -3.24 6.46
CA CYS A 135 -18.22 -3.83 6.64
C CYS A 135 -17.42 -3.97 5.33
N GLU A 136 -18.05 -4.40 4.25
CA GLU A 136 -17.42 -4.59 2.94
C GLU A 136 -16.94 -3.27 2.29
N ALA A 137 -17.45 -2.13 2.77
CA ALA A 137 -17.09 -0.78 2.33
C ALA A 137 -16.24 0.00 3.35
N ILE A 138 -15.89 -0.61 4.49
CA ILE A 138 -14.91 -0.03 5.42
C ILE A 138 -13.51 -0.40 4.97
N ASN A 139 -12.64 0.58 4.83
CA ASN A 139 -11.24 0.36 4.45
C ASN A 139 -10.43 -0.26 5.59
N VAL A 140 -9.61 -1.27 5.27
CA VAL A 140 -8.74 -1.95 6.25
C VAL A 140 -7.80 -0.99 7.00
N LYS A 141 -7.47 0.16 6.38
CA LYS A 141 -6.67 1.23 6.98
C LYS A 141 -7.31 1.79 8.25
N ALA A 142 -8.64 1.79 8.40
CA ALA A 142 -9.31 2.16 9.64
C ALA A 142 -8.85 1.28 10.83
N LEU A 143 -8.83 -0.04 10.63
CA LEU A 143 -8.40 -0.99 11.67
C LEU A 143 -6.93 -0.79 12.03
N GLN A 144 -6.06 -0.59 11.02
CA GLN A 144 -4.64 -0.32 11.23
C GLN A 144 -4.44 0.95 12.07
N SER A 145 -5.14 2.03 11.72
CA SER A 145 -5.08 3.31 12.42
C SER A 145 -5.56 3.23 13.86
N TYR A 146 -6.70 2.56 14.12
CA TYR A 146 -7.18 2.38 15.49
C TYR A 146 -6.29 1.46 16.31
N TYR A 147 -5.77 0.38 15.71
CA TYR A 147 -4.86 -0.52 16.38
C TYR A 147 -3.58 0.19 16.85
N GLN A 148 -3.02 1.08 16.02
CA GLN A 148 -1.84 1.88 16.38
C GLN A 148 -2.13 2.88 17.51
N GLN A 149 -3.38 3.33 17.64
CA GLN A 149 -3.80 4.34 18.61
C GLN A 149 -4.64 3.77 19.77
N LYS A 150 -4.70 2.44 19.92
CA LYS A 150 -5.55 1.73 20.88
C LYS A 150 -5.29 2.07 22.35
N SER A 151 -4.17 2.74 22.66
CA SER A 151 -3.94 3.29 24.01
C SER A 151 -4.92 4.40 24.37
N THR A 152 -5.62 4.99 23.38
CA THR A 152 -6.70 5.95 23.59
C THR A 152 -8.04 5.20 23.61
N ALA A 153 -8.78 5.30 24.72
CA ALA A 153 -10.00 4.52 24.95
C ALA A 153 -11.01 4.60 23.78
N LYS A 154 -11.34 5.79 23.28
CA LYS A 154 -12.29 5.93 22.16
C LYS A 154 -11.88 5.21 20.86
N TYR A 155 -10.58 5.10 20.60
CA TYR A 155 -10.06 4.38 19.42
C TYR A 155 -10.05 2.88 19.64
N GLN A 156 -9.83 2.44 20.89
CA GLN A 156 -10.05 1.05 21.25
C GLN A 156 -11.52 0.65 21.09
N THR A 157 -12.46 1.46 21.60
CA THR A 157 -13.90 1.24 21.42
C THR A 157 -14.29 1.17 19.94
N ALA A 158 -13.72 2.04 19.09
CA ALA A 158 -13.97 2.01 17.66
C ALA A 158 -13.42 0.75 16.98
N LEU A 159 -12.21 0.33 17.35
CA LEU A 159 -11.63 -0.93 16.87
C LEU A 159 -12.50 -2.12 17.25
N ASP A 160 -12.86 -2.22 18.53
CA ASP A 160 -13.65 -3.33 19.07
C ASP A 160 -15.03 -3.39 18.41
N CYS A 161 -15.67 -2.23 18.21
CA CYS A 161 -16.96 -2.14 17.53
C CYS A 161 -16.94 -2.67 16.09
N ILE A 162 -15.92 -2.30 15.30
CA ILE A 162 -15.80 -2.82 13.93
C ILE A 162 -15.46 -4.32 13.95
N VAL A 163 -14.59 -4.76 14.87
CA VAL A 163 -14.24 -6.18 15.01
C VAL A 163 -15.46 -7.03 15.34
N GLU A 164 -16.29 -6.58 16.29
CA GLU A 164 -17.51 -7.25 16.71
C GLU A 164 -18.56 -7.26 15.60
N ARG A 165 -18.94 -6.08 15.09
CA ARG A 165 -20.01 -5.96 14.08
C ARG A 165 -19.67 -6.64 12.76
N CYS A 166 -18.39 -6.68 12.40
CA CYS A 166 -17.93 -7.33 11.16
C CYS A 166 -17.48 -8.78 11.37
N GLY A 167 -17.54 -9.33 12.59
CA GLY A 167 -17.18 -10.72 12.88
C GLY A 167 -15.70 -11.06 12.66
N LEU A 168 -14.80 -10.13 12.96
CA LEU A 168 -13.35 -10.23 12.65
C LEU A 168 -12.54 -10.97 13.72
N GLU A 169 -13.17 -11.52 14.76
CA GLU A 169 -12.49 -12.12 15.93
C GLU A 169 -11.49 -13.23 15.56
N ASN A 170 -11.73 -13.93 14.44
CA ASN A 170 -10.85 -14.98 13.92
C ASN A 170 -9.97 -14.54 12.74
N ALA A 171 -10.19 -13.34 12.19
CA ALA A 171 -9.43 -12.79 11.05
C ALA A 171 -8.06 -12.19 11.46
N SER A 172 -7.74 -12.28 12.75
CA SER A 172 -6.42 -12.13 13.38
C SER A 172 -5.82 -10.72 13.42
N SER A 173 -5.38 -10.37 14.62
CA SER A 173 -4.56 -9.21 14.95
C SER A 173 -3.40 -8.99 13.98
N SER A 174 -2.88 -10.02 13.31
CA SER A 174 -1.85 -9.87 12.30
C SER A 174 -2.26 -9.03 11.09
N LEU A 175 -3.52 -9.03 10.65
CA LEU A 175 -3.94 -8.28 9.46
C LEU A 175 -3.82 -6.77 9.67
N TYR A 176 -4.15 -6.28 10.87
CA TYR A 176 -4.09 -4.86 11.23
C TYR A 176 -2.90 -4.47 12.14
N ALA A 177 -2.19 -5.44 12.75
CA ALA A 177 -0.96 -5.17 13.53
C ALA A 177 0.33 -5.20 12.69
N ALA A 178 0.35 -5.89 11.54
CA ALA A 178 1.61 -6.23 10.85
C ALA A 178 2.41 -5.06 10.26
N LYS A 179 1.91 -3.82 10.24
CA LYS A 179 2.62 -2.69 9.58
C LYS A 179 2.72 -1.40 10.40
N GLY A 180 2.34 -1.43 11.68
CA GLY A 180 2.46 -0.28 12.60
C GLY A 180 3.80 -0.15 13.33
N GLN A 181 4.83 -0.93 12.97
CA GLN A 181 6.17 -0.69 13.47
C GLN A 181 6.94 0.15 12.44
N PRO A 182 7.21 1.46 12.69
CA PRO A 182 8.39 2.06 12.08
C PRO A 182 9.54 1.15 12.48
N GLY A 183 10.16 0.51 11.48
CA GLY A 183 11.21 -0.45 11.73
C GLY A 183 12.22 0.15 12.70
N LYS A 184 12.21 -0.31 13.95
CA LYS A 184 13.45 -0.35 14.71
C LYS A 184 14.32 -1.25 13.88
N LEU A 185 15.23 -0.63 13.12
CA LEU A 185 16.35 -1.28 12.48
C LEU A 185 17.06 -2.04 13.61
N SER A 186 16.71 -3.32 13.75
CA SER A 186 17.38 -4.20 14.68
C SER A 186 18.84 -4.14 14.29
N SER A 187 19.65 -3.57 15.17
CA SER A 187 21.10 -3.60 15.08
C SER A 187 21.54 -5.05 15.27
N VAL A 188 21.30 -5.89 14.26
CA VAL A 188 22.02 -7.14 14.13
C VAL A 188 23.45 -6.70 13.84
N GLY A 189 24.27 -6.80 14.88
CA GLY A 189 25.62 -6.26 14.89
C GLY A 189 26.40 -6.72 13.66
N LEU A 190 26.91 -5.74 12.91
CA LEU A 190 28.14 -5.93 12.14
C LEU A 190 29.29 -6.17 13.13
N SER A 191 29.34 -7.36 13.70
CA SER A 191 30.53 -7.91 14.34
C SER A 191 31.11 -8.97 13.41
N LEU A 192 31.59 -8.52 12.25
CA LEU A 192 32.50 -9.26 11.38
C LEU A 192 33.60 -8.30 10.89
N PHE A 193 34.26 -7.64 11.83
CA PHE A 193 35.71 -7.50 11.71
C PHE A 193 36.32 -8.84 12.16
N PHE A 194 37.47 -9.19 11.55
CA PHE A 194 38.30 -10.39 11.80
C PHE A 194 38.06 -11.61 10.91
N TRP A 195 38.24 -11.47 9.60
CA TRP A 195 38.98 -12.47 8.78
C TRP A 195 39.73 -11.85 7.57
N ALA A 196 40.09 -10.56 7.63
CA ALA A 196 40.89 -9.89 6.59
C ALA A 196 42.18 -9.26 7.12
N ALA A 197 42.85 -9.96 8.04
CA ALA A 197 44.17 -9.57 8.55
C ALA A 197 45.05 -10.81 8.74
N LEU A 198 45.42 -11.50 7.65
CA LEU A 198 46.57 -12.42 7.65
C LEU A 198 47.07 -12.86 6.24
N VAL A 199 46.94 -12.04 5.20
CA VAL A 199 47.80 -12.17 4.00
C VAL A 199 48.18 -10.78 3.49
N GLY A 200 48.94 -10.05 4.31
CA GLY A 200 49.73 -8.92 3.86
C GLY A 200 51.21 -9.32 3.85
N ALA A 201 51.74 -9.72 2.69
CA ALA A 201 53.17 -9.62 2.36
C ALA A 201 53.41 -10.02 0.89
N GLY A 202 53.78 -9.05 0.05
CA GLY A 202 54.18 -9.24 -1.36
C GLY A 202 52.99 -9.05 -2.32
N VAL A 203 52.95 -8.10 -3.25
CA VAL A 203 54.02 -7.63 -4.12
C VAL A 203 53.66 -6.18 -4.54
N THR A 204 54.31 -5.19 -3.95
CA THR A 204 54.29 -3.78 -4.37
C THR A 204 55.41 -3.46 -5.37
N ILE A 205 55.81 -4.43 -6.20
CA ILE A 205 56.85 -4.25 -7.23
C ILE A 205 56.38 -4.88 -8.54
N SER A 206 55.62 -4.15 -9.35
CA SER A 206 55.47 -4.46 -10.79
C SER A 206 55.02 -3.30 -11.68
N ALA A 207 54.77 -2.10 -11.13
CA ALA A 207 54.48 -0.92 -11.95
C ALA A 207 55.72 -0.34 -12.69
N VAL A 208 56.95 -0.77 -12.33
CA VAL A 208 58.19 -0.27 -12.96
C VAL A 208 58.75 -1.23 -14.02
N VAL A 209 58.29 -2.48 -14.08
CA VAL A 209 58.74 -3.47 -15.08
C VAL A 209 57.93 -3.40 -16.38
N PHE A 210 56.67 -2.98 -16.31
CA PHE A 210 55.79 -2.89 -17.47
C PHE A 210 56.14 -1.76 -18.46
N SER A 211 56.94 -0.76 -18.05
CA SER A 211 57.38 0.35 -18.90
C SER A 211 58.69 0.07 -19.67
N ARG A 212 59.45 -0.98 -19.30
CA ARG A 212 60.66 -1.40 -20.03
C ARG A 212 60.41 -2.52 -21.06
N LEU A 213 59.33 -3.30 -20.93
CA LEU A 213 58.98 -4.34 -21.92
C LEU A 213 58.24 -3.80 -23.16
N ARG A 214 57.64 -2.61 -23.11
CA ARG A 214 57.11 -1.92 -24.31
C ARG A 214 58.19 -1.38 -25.26
N ARG A 215 59.43 -1.23 -24.79
CA ARG A 215 60.52 -0.62 -25.58
C ARG A 215 61.38 -1.63 -26.36
N VAL A 216 61.21 -2.93 -26.11
CA VAL A 216 61.90 -4.01 -26.84
C VAL A 216 61.05 -4.53 -28.01
N ASN A 217 59.71 -4.53 -27.88
CA ASN A 217 58.83 -5.02 -28.95
C ASN A 217 58.71 -4.05 -30.14
N ALA A 218 58.97 -2.75 -29.95
CA ALA A 218 58.98 -1.75 -31.02
C ALA A 218 60.28 -1.75 -31.87
N LYS A 219 61.28 -2.58 -31.54
CA LYS A 219 62.54 -2.72 -32.31
C LYS A 219 62.60 -4.00 -33.16
N LEU A 220 61.60 -4.87 -33.09
CA LEU A 220 61.53 -6.09 -33.90
C LEU A 220 60.64 -5.93 -35.15
N GLU A 221 59.70 -4.99 -35.17
CA GLU A 221 58.87 -4.72 -36.36
C GLU A 221 59.58 -3.84 -37.41
N ASP A 222 60.61 -3.06 -37.03
CA ASP A 222 61.41 -2.24 -37.96
C ASP A 222 62.51 -3.04 -38.69
N GLY A 223 62.71 -4.30 -38.30
CA GLY A 223 63.67 -5.23 -38.94
C GLY A 223 63.06 -6.11 -40.04
N PHE A 224 61.74 -6.33 -40.03
CA PHE A 224 61.07 -7.20 -40.99
C PHE A 224 60.60 -6.46 -42.27
N VAL A 225 60.49 -5.13 -42.21
CA VAL A 225 60.16 -4.28 -43.38
C VAL A 225 61.36 -4.13 -44.34
N LYS A 226 62.57 -4.56 -43.94
CA LYS A 226 63.80 -4.43 -44.74
C LYS A 226 64.25 -5.70 -45.49
N MET A 227 63.39 -6.72 -45.60
CA MET A 227 63.65 -7.95 -46.38
C MET A 227 62.56 -8.28 -47.41
N GLN A 228 61.77 -7.29 -47.85
CA GLN A 228 60.88 -7.44 -49.02
C GLN A 228 61.04 -6.29 -50.04
N ASN A 229 62.20 -5.65 -50.07
CA ASN A 229 62.75 -4.92 -51.22
C ASN A 229 64.27 -4.97 -51.19
#